data_AF-A0A661BMQ4-F1
#
_entry.id   AF-A0A661BMQ4-F1
#
_cell.length_a   1.000
_cell.length_b   1.000
_cell.length_c   1.000
_cell.angle_alpha   90.00
_cell.angle_beta   90.00
_cell.angle_gamma   90.00
#
_symmetry.space_group_name_H-M   'P 1'
#
loop_
_entity.id
_entity.type
_entity.pdbx_description
1 polymer ?
#
loop_
_entity_poly.entity_id
_entity_poly.type
_entity_poly.pdbx_seq_one_letter_code
_entity_poly.pdbx_strand_id
1 'polypeptide(L)'
;MFTKKSNGLTITVGEEDLVFSSPKEFEFALLGRTGLPASNFARLSESTETALLKEIDGIRQTEQRFVDVLSQSMEDPAVISRFMKNLDISSVSQDYEWRTVFGAVNALDDNHLQYKKAAHIKYMQYLTNRQEVIKRIYTSRVQARGGLMEKSADNKRPEDEFKETAIFDLTTLAGTDKKDAEFSRLPKGETIEITLEPNEPVEVMLAKHRFSLIADGEIQFIRKAGDRCRLHPGKNIVGRDSSNDVIIDENLRDVSRKHLIIETEGNNLIRLTDISSMGTFVPPEYLDITGI
;
A
#
# COMPACT_ATOMS: atom_id res chain seq x y z
N MET A 1 -26.11 -2.41 38.42
CA MET A 1 -24.76 -1.86 38.18
C MET A 1 -24.31 -2.39 36.83
N PHE A 2 -24.57 -1.63 35.76
CA PHE A 2 -24.22 -2.06 34.39
C PHE A 2 -22.74 -1.80 34.16
N THR A 3 -21.91 -2.84 34.23
CA THR A 3 -20.55 -2.79 33.71
C THR A 3 -20.65 -2.61 32.19
N LYS A 4 -20.43 -1.38 31.73
CA LYS A 4 -20.20 -1.06 30.32
C LYS A 4 -18.99 -1.91 29.90
N LYS A 5 -19.21 -3.01 29.17
CA LYS A 5 -18.11 -3.78 28.55
C LYS A 5 -17.25 -2.77 27.80
N SER A 6 -15.96 -2.70 28.12
CA SER A 6 -15.03 -1.88 27.35
C SER A 6 -15.03 -2.40 25.91
N ASN A 7 -15.35 -1.55 24.94
CA ASN A 7 -15.14 -1.81 23.49
C ASN A 7 -13.64 -1.80 23.12
N GLY A 8 -12.77 -1.98 24.11
CA GLY A 8 -11.33 -1.95 23.95
C GLY A 8 -10.78 -3.30 23.51
N LEU A 9 -9.57 -3.27 22.99
CA LEU A 9 -8.82 -4.45 22.56
C LEU A 9 -7.69 -4.70 23.54
N THR A 10 -7.54 -5.94 24.01
CA THR A 10 -6.36 -6.37 24.77
C THR A 10 -5.56 -7.35 23.92
N ILE A 11 -4.26 -7.10 23.78
CA ILE A 11 -3.31 -7.98 23.09
C ILE A 11 -2.19 -8.32 24.06
N THR A 12 -2.02 -9.62 24.32
CA THR A 12 -0.86 -10.11 25.05
C THR A 12 0.31 -10.27 24.08
N VAL A 13 1.39 -9.53 24.30
CA VAL A 13 2.64 -9.53 23.51
C VAL A 13 3.76 -9.95 24.46
N GLY A 14 4.30 -11.16 24.29
CA GLY A 14 5.21 -11.76 25.28
C GLY A 14 4.53 -11.93 26.64
N GLU A 15 5.03 -11.22 27.66
CA GLU A 15 4.48 -11.22 29.04
C GLU A 15 3.66 -9.96 29.35
N GLU A 16 3.49 -9.04 28.38
CA GLU A 16 2.80 -7.77 28.58
C GLU A 16 1.42 -7.76 27.94
N ASP A 17 0.40 -7.30 28.68
CA ASP A 17 -0.92 -7.03 28.15
C ASP A 17 -1.03 -5.58 27.69
N LEU A 18 -1.13 -5.37 26.39
CA LEU A 18 -1.39 -4.06 25.79
C LEU A 18 -2.90 -3.85 25.69
N VAL A 19 -3.41 -2.79 26.33
CA VAL A 19 -4.83 -2.44 26.33
C VAL A 19 -5.05 -1.18 25.50
N PHE A 20 -5.94 -1.27 24.52
CA PHE A 20 -6.32 -0.18 23.63
C PHE A 20 -7.77 0.20 23.87
N SER A 21 -8.00 1.44 24.27
CA SER A 21 -9.33 1.98 24.58
C SER A 21 -10.12 2.35 23.31
N SER A 22 -9.45 2.49 22.17
CA SER A 22 -10.08 2.83 20.89
C SER A 22 -9.35 2.24 19.68
N PRO A 23 -10.02 2.13 18.51
CA PRO A 23 -9.37 1.75 17.26
C PRO A 23 -8.25 2.71 16.84
N LYS A 24 -8.38 4.01 17.11
CA LYS A 24 -7.34 5.01 16.80
C LYS A 24 -6.06 4.79 17.60
N GLU A 25 -6.20 4.49 18.89
CA GLU A 25 -5.05 4.19 19.76
C GLU A 25 -4.33 2.91 19.30
N PHE A 26 -5.10 1.88 18.95
CA PHE A 26 -4.56 0.67 18.37
C PHE A 26 -3.85 0.94 17.04
N GLU A 27 -4.47 1.70 16.15
CA GLU A 27 -3.88 2.10 14.87
C GLU A 27 -2.56 2.85 15.05
N PHE A 28 -2.52 3.82 15.96
CA PHE A 28 -1.32 4.57 16.31
C PHE A 28 -0.20 3.65 16.81
N ALA A 29 -0.53 2.70 17.69
CA ALA A 29 0.43 1.73 18.20
C ALA A 29 1.01 0.81 17.11
N LEU A 30 0.22 0.51 16.06
CA LEU A 30 0.68 -0.28 14.92
C LEU A 30 1.62 0.49 13.97
N LEU A 31 1.65 1.83 14.00
CA LEU A 31 2.53 2.62 13.13
C LEU A 31 4.00 2.21 13.28
N GLY A 32 4.46 1.98 14.52
CA GLY A 32 5.81 1.50 14.82
C GLY A 32 6.14 0.10 14.30
N ARG A 33 5.14 -0.67 13.85
CA ARG A 33 5.27 -2.03 13.32
C ARG A 33 5.24 -2.10 11.79
N THR A 34 5.08 -0.95 11.12
CA THR A 34 5.06 -0.87 9.66
C THR A 34 6.46 -0.88 9.03
N GLY A 35 7.52 -0.59 9.80
CA GLY A 35 8.90 -0.68 9.34
C GLY A 35 9.41 -2.13 9.25
N LEU A 36 10.73 -2.30 9.05
CA LEU A 36 11.40 -3.59 9.21
C LEU A 36 12.20 -3.61 10.52
N PRO A 37 12.14 -4.68 11.34
CA PRO A 37 13.00 -4.81 12.51
C PRO A 37 14.48 -4.81 12.11
N ALA A 38 15.33 -4.12 12.86
CA ALA A 38 16.78 -4.07 12.60
C ALA A 38 17.43 -5.46 12.57
N SER A 39 16.99 -6.38 13.43
CA SER A 39 17.44 -7.77 13.45
C SER A 39 17.14 -8.51 12.14
N ASN A 40 16.02 -8.19 11.49
CA ASN A 40 15.66 -8.77 10.20
C ASN A 40 16.42 -8.15 9.03
N PHE A 41 16.84 -6.89 9.14
CA PHE A 41 17.70 -6.28 8.13
C PHE A 41 19.02 -7.03 8.00
N ALA A 42 19.66 -7.39 9.12
CA ALA A 42 20.89 -8.18 9.12
C ALA A 42 20.68 -9.55 8.45
N ARG A 43 19.63 -10.27 8.82
CA ARG A 43 19.26 -11.56 8.21
C ARG A 43 19.04 -11.45 6.70
N LEU A 44 18.29 -10.43 6.24
CA LEU A 44 18.07 -10.21 4.80
C LEU A 44 19.37 -9.85 4.08
N SER A 45 20.26 -9.12 4.74
CA SER A 45 21.59 -8.76 4.23
C SER A 45 22.53 -9.96 4.08
N GLU A 46 22.22 -11.10 4.71
CA GLU A 46 22.95 -12.36 4.57
C GLU A 46 22.26 -13.35 3.61
N SER A 47 20.98 -13.16 3.30
CA SER A 47 20.21 -14.01 2.38
C SER A 47 20.79 -14.04 0.97
N THR A 48 20.60 -15.14 0.23
CA THR A 48 20.98 -15.23 -1.19
C THR A 48 20.04 -14.42 -2.10
N GLU A 49 20.50 -14.04 -3.29
CA GLU A 49 19.68 -13.33 -4.29
C GLU A 49 18.39 -14.09 -4.63
N THR A 50 18.50 -15.39 -4.88
CA THR A 50 17.32 -16.26 -5.13
C THR A 50 16.34 -16.27 -3.96
N ALA A 51 16.82 -16.25 -2.72
CA ALA A 51 15.96 -16.16 -1.55
C ALA A 51 15.24 -14.82 -1.46
N LEU A 52 15.93 -13.71 -1.76
CA LEU A 52 15.34 -12.36 -1.80
C LEU A 52 14.24 -12.26 -2.88
N LEU A 53 14.48 -12.82 -4.08
CA LEU A 53 13.48 -12.85 -5.15
C LEU A 53 12.24 -13.66 -4.75
N LYS A 54 12.46 -14.86 -4.19
CA LYS A 54 11.36 -15.71 -3.69
C LYS A 54 10.55 -14.99 -2.61
N GLU A 55 11.21 -14.22 -1.75
CA GLU A 55 10.55 -13.44 -0.71
C GLU A 55 9.73 -12.28 -1.29
N ILE A 56 10.24 -11.56 -2.30
CA ILE A 56 9.48 -10.53 -3.02
C ILE A 56 8.21 -11.13 -3.63
N ASP A 57 8.30 -12.27 -4.30
CA ASP A 57 7.15 -12.92 -4.93
C ASP A 57 6.11 -13.39 -3.89
N GLY A 58 6.57 -13.93 -2.75
CA GLY A 58 5.70 -14.30 -1.64
C GLY A 58 4.97 -13.10 -1.02
N ILE A 59 5.67 -11.97 -0.88
CA ILE A 59 5.07 -10.71 -0.41
C ILE A 59 4.02 -10.23 -1.42
N ARG A 60 4.32 -10.21 -2.72
CA ARG A 60 3.37 -9.77 -3.77
C ARG A 60 2.07 -10.58 -3.77
N GLN A 61 2.18 -11.91 -3.65
CA GLN A 61 1.01 -12.79 -3.60
C GLN A 61 0.16 -12.55 -2.35
N THR A 62 0.79 -12.26 -1.22
CA THR A 62 0.08 -11.94 0.02
C THR A 62 -0.56 -10.56 -0.06
N GLU A 63 0.19 -9.55 -0.49
CA GLU A 63 -0.26 -8.18 -0.67
C GLU A 63 -1.47 -8.10 -1.61
N GLN A 64 -1.46 -8.82 -2.75
CA GLN A 64 -2.60 -8.85 -3.68
C GLN A 64 -3.88 -9.32 -3.01
N ARG A 65 -3.81 -10.39 -2.19
CA ARG A 65 -4.98 -10.91 -1.45
C ARG A 65 -5.53 -9.86 -0.48
N PHE A 66 -4.66 -9.14 0.20
CA PHE A 66 -5.06 -8.07 1.11
C PHE A 66 -5.66 -6.86 0.37
N VAL A 67 -5.08 -6.47 -0.77
CA VAL A 67 -5.63 -5.40 -1.63
C VAL A 67 -7.04 -5.75 -2.12
N ASP A 68 -7.24 -6.99 -2.59
CA ASP A 68 -8.55 -7.43 -3.10
C ASP A 68 -9.62 -7.36 -2.02
N VAL A 69 -9.28 -7.80 -0.80
CA VAL A 69 -10.15 -7.72 0.38
C VAL A 69 -10.47 -6.27 0.74
N LEU A 70 -9.48 -5.37 0.72
CA LEU A 70 -9.70 -3.96 1.01
C LEU A 70 -10.63 -3.32 -0.03
N SER A 71 -10.41 -3.59 -1.31
CA SER A 71 -11.24 -3.07 -2.41
C SER A 71 -12.70 -3.55 -2.31
N GLN A 72 -12.92 -4.83 -1.96
CA GLN A 72 -14.26 -5.39 -1.73
C GLN A 72 -14.91 -4.84 -0.46
N SER A 73 -14.11 -4.54 0.57
CA SER A 73 -14.61 -4.06 1.87
C SER A 73 -15.29 -2.69 1.81
N MET A 74 -15.02 -1.92 0.75
CA MET A 74 -15.68 -0.64 0.51
C MET A 74 -17.16 -0.80 0.14
N GLU A 75 -17.54 -1.95 -0.43
CA GLU A 75 -18.94 -2.28 -0.74
C GLU A 75 -19.57 -3.14 0.36
N ASP A 76 -18.82 -4.13 0.85
CA ASP A 76 -19.24 -5.00 1.96
C ASP A 76 -18.17 -5.03 3.05
N PRO A 77 -18.31 -4.21 4.12
CA PRO A 77 -17.35 -4.17 5.21
C PRO A 77 -17.13 -5.52 5.90
N ALA A 78 -18.10 -6.46 5.84
CA ALA A 78 -17.98 -7.78 6.45
C ALA A 78 -16.96 -8.69 5.73
N VAL A 79 -16.51 -8.34 4.51
CA VAL A 79 -15.48 -9.08 3.77
C VAL A 79 -14.17 -9.15 4.55
N ILE A 80 -13.76 -8.09 5.25
CA ILE A 80 -12.56 -8.10 6.09
C ILE A 80 -12.71 -9.12 7.22
N SER A 81 -13.84 -9.13 7.92
CA SER A 81 -14.10 -10.12 8.99
C SER A 81 -14.03 -11.55 8.48
N ARG A 82 -14.62 -11.83 7.31
CA ARG A 82 -14.61 -13.17 6.69
C ARG A 82 -13.21 -13.57 6.25
N PHE A 83 -12.45 -12.64 5.68
CA PHE A 83 -11.07 -12.86 5.27
C PHE A 83 -10.19 -13.20 6.47
N MET A 84 -10.24 -12.39 7.54
CA MET A 84 -9.45 -12.59 8.76
C MET A 84 -9.73 -13.95 9.41
N LYS A 85 -11.00 -14.38 9.46
CA LYS A 85 -11.41 -15.69 10.01
C LYS A 85 -10.81 -16.86 9.24
N ASN A 86 -10.64 -16.71 7.93
CA ASN A 86 -10.13 -17.76 7.03
C ASN A 86 -8.63 -17.60 6.70
N LEU A 87 -7.97 -16.58 7.25
CA LEU A 87 -6.56 -16.33 7.01
C LEU A 87 -5.73 -17.40 7.72
N ASP A 88 -4.90 -18.10 6.95
CA ASP A 88 -3.85 -18.94 7.53
C ASP A 88 -2.82 -18.04 8.21
N ILE A 89 -2.86 -17.99 9.54
CA ILE A 89 -1.99 -17.16 10.38
C ILE A 89 -0.50 -17.48 10.15
N SER A 90 -0.16 -18.69 9.70
CA SER A 90 1.23 -19.06 9.43
C SER A 90 1.81 -18.30 8.22
N SER A 91 0.93 -17.85 7.31
CA SER A 91 1.29 -17.01 6.17
C SER A 91 1.54 -15.53 6.53
N VAL A 92 1.16 -15.11 7.74
CA VAL A 92 1.47 -13.79 8.30
C VAL A 92 2.89 -13.80 8.86
N SER A 93 3.65 -12.72 8.66
CA SER A 93 4.99 -12.56 9.21
C SER A 93 5.00 -12.67 10.74
N GLN A 94 6.08 -13.19 11.33
CA GLN A 94 6.26 -13.16 12.79
C GLN A 94 6.96 -11.87 13.25
N ASP A 95 7.48 -11.07 12.33
CA ASP A 95 8.05 -9.76 12.63
C ASP A 95 7.08 -8.91 13.43
N TYR A 96 7.59 -8.20 14.44
CA TYR A 96 6.78 -7.38 15.34
C TYR A 96 5.52 -8.10 15.87
N GLU A 97 5.59 -9.43 15.98
CA GLU A 97 4.49 -10.28 16.41
C GLU A 97 3.19 -10.10 15.63
N TRP A 98 3.26 -9.86 14.31
CA TRP A 98 2.07 -9.70 13.48
C TRP A 98 1.10 -10.89 13.61
N ARG A 99 1.58 -12.13 13.79
CA ARG A 99 0.70 -13.29 14.06
C ARG A 99 -0.11 -13.14 15.35
N THR A 100 0.50 -12.61 16.41
CA THR A 100 -0.19 -12.35 17.69
C THR A 100 -1.26 -11.28 17.51
N VAL A 101 -0.93 -10.20 16.80
CA VAL A 101 -1.87 -9.11 16.48
C VAL A 101 -3.07 -9.64 15.70
N PHE A 102 -2.84 -10.39 14.62
CA PHE A 102 -3.93 -10.96 13.82
C PHE A 102 -4.74 -11.99 14.59
N GLY A 103 -4.11 -12.80 15.46
CA GLY A 103 -4.80 -13.73 16.35
C GLY A 103 -5.78 -13.01 17.29
N ALA A 104 -5.31 -11.94 17.96
CA ALA A 104 -6.14 -11.16 18.87
C ALA A 104 -7.30 -10.47 18.15
N VAL A 105 -7.02 -9.85 17.00
CA VAL A 105 -8.03 -9.14 16.21
C VAL A 105 -9.05 -10.09 15.57
N ASN A 106 -8.65 -11.32 15.22
CA ASN A 106 -9.56 -12.35 14.71
C ASN A 106 -10.51 -12.90 15.79
N ALA A 107 -10.09 -12.91 17.05
CA ALA A 107 -10.95 -13.30 18.17
C ALA A 107 -12.07 -12.31 18.48
N LEU A 108 -11.98 -11.08 17.94
CA LEU A 108 -13.02 -10.07 18.12
C LEU A 108 -14.27 -10.37 17.30
N ASP A 109 -15.42 -9.98 17.83
CA ASP A 109 -16.69 -10.02 17.12
C ASP A 109 -16.74 -9.00 15.96
N ASP A 110 -17.82 -9.02 15.19
CA ASP A 110 -17.97 -8.15 14.02
C ASP A 110 -18.27 -6.68 14.38
N ASN A 111 -18.58 -6.37 15.65
CA ASN A 111 -18.73 -4.98 16.13
C ASN A 111 -17.39 -4.25 16.24
N HIS A 112 -16.27 -4.99 16.18
CA HIS A 112 -14.91 -4.46 16.28
C HIS A 112 -14.22 -4.37 14.91
N LEU A 113 -15.00 -4.23 13.84
CA LEU A 113 -14.49 -4.19 12.46
C LEU A 113 -13.38 -3.15 12.24
N GLN A 114 -13.43 -2.02 12.96
CA GLN A 114 -12.40 -0.98 12.85
C GLN A 114 -11.01 -1.46 13.29
N TYR A 115 -10.90 -2.31 14.31
CA TYR A 115 -9.63 -2.94 14.70
C TYR A 115 -9.14 -3.90 13.62
N LYS A 116 -10.04 -4.67 13.00
CA LYS A 116 -9.74 -5.57 11.88
C LYS A 116 -9.23 -4.80 10.67
N LYS A 117 -9.89 -3.69 10.33
CA LYS A 117 -9.49 -2.78 9.23
C LYS A 117 -8.12 -2.15 9.51
N ALA A 118 -7.87 -1.66 10.72
CA ALA A 118 -6.58 -1.08 11.11
C ALA A 118 -5.44 -2.11 10.96
N ALA A 119 -5.60 -3.32 11.52
CA ALA A 119 -4.60 -4.38 11.38
C ALA A 119 -4.34 -4.76 9.92
N HIS A 120 -5.41 -4.86 9.11
CA HIS A 120 -5.33 -5.14 7.68
C HIS A 120 -4.47 -4.12 6.93
N ILE A 121 -4.79 -2.82 7.11
CA ILE A 121 -4.11 -1.71 6.44
C ILE A 121 -2.64 -1.61 6.88
N LYS A 122 -2.37 -1.62 8.19
CA LYS A 122 -0.99 -1.48 8.68
C LYS A 122 -0.12 -2.68 8.31
N TYR A 123 -0.71 -3.88 8.19
CA TYR A 123 0.03 -5.03 7.66
C TYR A 123 0.35 -4.89 6.17
N MET A 124 -0.56 -4.35 5.35
CA MET A 124 -0.25 -4.02 3.95
C MET A 124 0.92 -3.04 3.84
N GLN A 125 0.95 -2.01 4.69
CA GLN A 125 2.06 -1.05 4.74
C GLN A 125 3.38 -1.71 5.16
N TYR A 126 3.34 -2.60 6.16
CA TYR A 126 4.48 -3.43 6.54
C TYR A 126 5.01 -4.27 5.37
N LEU A 127 4.12 -4.94 4.61
CA LEU A 127 4.50 -5.73 3.45
C LEU A 127 5.18 -4.87 2.37
N THR A 128 4.64 -3.68 2.09
CA THR A 128 5.23 -2.72 1.15
C THR A 128 6.63 -2.29 1.61
N ASN A 129 6.78 -1.83 2.86
CA ASN A 129 8.07 -1.39 3.40
C ASN A 129 9.11 -2.52 3.40
N ARG A 130 8.70 -3.73 3.78
CA ARG A 130 9.59 -4.91 3.72
C ARG A 130 10.04 -5.19 2.29
N GLN A 131 9.14 -5.15 1.32
CA GLN A 131 9.46 -5.37 -0.08
C GLN A 131 10.48 -4.32 -0.57
N GLU A 132 10.32 -3.05 -0.19
CA GLU A 132 11.25 -1.98 -0.55
C GLU A 132 12.64 -2.19 0.02
N VAL A 133 12.75 -2.61 1.28
CA VAL A 133 14.05 -2.94 1.88
C VAL A 133 14.72 -4.10 1.14
N ILE A 134 13.97 -5.16 0.82
CA ILE A 134 14.51 -6.30 0.06
C ILE A 134 14.99 -5.85 -1.32
N LYS A 135 14.20 -5.01 -2.01
CA LYS A 135 14.58 -4.43 -3.31
C LYS A 135 15.86 -3.60 -3.22
N ARG A 136 16.00 -2.75 -2.19
CA ARG A 136 17.22 -1.95 -1.96
C ARG A 136 18.45 -2.83 -1.74
N ILE A 137 18.34 -3.87 -0.90
CA ILE A 137 19.43 -4.83 -0.66
C ILE A 137 19.82 -5.52 -1.96
N TYR A 138 18.83 -6.01 -2.72
CA TYR A 138 19.07 -6.68 -4.00
C TYR A 138 19.79 -5.77 -5.01
N THR A 139 19.24 -4.57 -5.25
CA THR A 139 19.78 -3.62 -6.23
C THR A 139 21.20 -3.19 -5.85
N SER A 140 21.46 -2.94 -4.57
CA SER A 140 22.81 -2.58 -4.09
C SER A 140 23.83 -3.68 -4.40
N ARG A 141 23.47 -4.96 -4.23
CA ARG A 141 24.36 -6.09 -4.56
C ARG A 141 24.60 -6.26 -6.05
N VAL A 142 23.54 -6.11 -6.85
CA VAL A 142 23.66 -6.18 -8.31
C VAL A 142 24.56 -5.06 -8.84
N GLN A 143 24.42 -3.84 -8.31
CA GLN A 143 25.29 -2.71 -8.65
C GLN A 143 26.74 -2.95 -8.21
N ALA A 144 26.96 -3.49 -7.00
CA ALA A 144 28.31 -3.84 -6.53
C ALA A 144 28.99 -4.89 -7.43
N ARG A 145 28.23 -5.88 -7.93
CA ARG A 145 28.72 -6.86 -8.93
C ARG A 145 28.95 -6.23 -10.30
N GLY A 146 28.04 -5.38 -10.78
CA GLY A 146 28.17 -4.68 -12.06
C GLY A 146 29.38 -3.75 -12.11
N GLY A 147 29.66 -3.03 -11.02
CA GLY A 147 30.88 -2.21 -10.87
C GLY A 147 32.17 -3.02 -10.76
N LEU A 148 32.09 -4.31 -10.39
CA LEU A 148 33.22 -5.26 -10.43
C LEU A 148 33.34 -5.99 -11.79
N MET A 149 32.26 -6.05 -12.59
CA MET A 149 32.17 -6.77 -13.86
C MET A 149 32.45 -5.92 -15.11
N GLU A 150 32.81 -4.64 -14.99
CA GLU A 150 33.43 -3.89 -16.11
C GLU A 150 34.77 -4.52 -16.57
N LYS A 151 35.27 -5.56 -15.89
CA LYS A 151 36.42 -6.36 -16.32
C LYS A 151 36.11 -7.79 -16.78
N SER A 152 34.86 -8.24 -16.80
CA SER A 152 34.53 -9.60 -17.27
C SER A 152 33.08 -9.67 -17.74
N ALA A 153 32.82 -9.15 -18.94
CA ALA A 153 31.64 -9.51 -19.69
C ALA A 153 31.77 -10.99 -20.10
N ASP A 154 30.91 -11.86 -19.56
CA ASP A 154 30.16 -12.90 -20.28
C ASP A 154 29.61 -13.94 -19.27
N ASN A 155 28.32 -14.28 -19.34
CA ASN A 155 27.56 -15.36 -18.63
C ASN A 155 26.31 -14.99 -17.79
N LYS A 156 25.62 -13.85 -18.00
CA LYS A 156 24.20 -13.77 -17.57
C LYS A 156 23.28 -14.27 -18.69
N ARG A 157 22.44 -15.27 -18.40
CA ARG A 157 21.44 -15.77 -19.37
C ARG A 157 20.34 -14.72 -19.54
N PRO A 158 19.85 -14.48 -20.77
CA PRO A 158 18.82 -13.46 -21.04
C PRO A 158 17.58 -13.61 -20.16
N GLU A 159 17.11 -14.84 -19.92
CA GLU A 159 15.89 -15.11 -19.14
C GLU A 159 15.94 -14.62 -17.68
N ASP A 160 17.13 -14.64 -17.06
CA ASP A 160 17.31 -14.15 -15.69
C ASP A 160 17.31 -12.62 -15.66
N GLU A 161 17.88 -11.97 -16.67
CA GLU A 161 17.88 -10.51 -16.82
C GLU A 161 16.47 -9.94 -17.08
N PHE A 162 15.65 -10.66 -17.86
CA PHE A 162 14.24 -10.32 -18.11
C PHE A 162 13.36 -10.48 -16.86
N LYS A 163 13.59 -11.51 -16.04
CA LYS A 163 12.90 -11.67 -14.73
C LYS A 163 13.34 -10.59 -13.76
N GLU A 164 14.62 -10.26 -13.71
CA GLU A 164 15.16 -9.16 -12.90
C GLU A 164 14.51 -7.82 -13.28
N THR A 165 14.44 -7.46 -14.57
CA THR A 165 13.81 -6.19 -15.00
C THR A 165 12.30 -6.13 -14.76
N ALA A 166 11.59 -7.26 -14.81
CA ALA A 166 10.17 -7.31 -14.46
C ALA A 166 9.92 -7.22 -12.93
N ILE A 167 10.85 -7.74 -12.12
CA ILE A 167 10.73 -7.73 -10.67
C ILE A 167 11.15 -6.38 -10.07
N PHE A 168 12.22 -5.80 -10.61
CA PHE A 168 12.76 -4.50 -10.23
C PHE A 168 12.51 -3.55 -11.40
N ASP A 169 11.36 -2.90 -11.42
CA ASP A 169 11.23 -1.67 -12.21
C ASP A 169 12.15 -0.62 -11.54
N LEU A 170 13.45 -0.73 -11.84
CA LEU A 170 14.60 -0.07 -11.21
C LEU A 170 14.49 1.46 -11.20
N THR A 171 13.55 2.00 -11.98
CA THR A 171 13.20 3.42 -12.02
C THR A 171 12.66 3.97 -10.70
N THR A 172 12.20 3.11 -9.78
CA THR A 172 11.72 3.54 -8.44
C THR A 172 12.82 3.80 -7.43
N LEU A 173 13.97 3.12 -7.51
CA LEU A 173 15.04 3.27 -6.51
C LEU A 173 16.02 4.41 -6.83
N ALA A 174 16.14 4.79 -8.10
CA ALA A 174 17.02 5.87 -8.53
C ALA A 174 16.40 7.28 -8.38
N GLY A 175 15.16 7.38 -7.88
CA GLY A 175 14.36 8.61 -7.92
C GLY A 175 14.04 9.27 -6.57
N THR A 176 14.47 8.69 -5.44
CA THR A 176 14.02 9.15 -4.11
C THR A 176 14.73 10.40 -3.59
N ASP A 177 15.87 10.81 -4.13
CA ASP A 177 16.64 11.88 -3.45
C ASP A 177 16.43 13.30 -4.05
N LYS A 178 15.62 13.44 -5.11
CA LYS A 178 15.35 14.75 -5.75
C LYS A 178 13.89 15.00 -6.15
N LYS A 179 12.98 14.04 -6.01
CA LYS A 179 11.54 14.20 -6.32
C LYS A 179 10.68 14.60 -5.10
N ASP A 180 11.26 14.61 -3.91
CA ASP A 180 10.56 14.72 -2.63
C ASP A 180 10.02 16.12 -2.28
N ALA A 181 10.17 17.14 -3.13
CA ALA A 181 9.65 18.48 -2.83
C ALA A 181 8.22 18.73 -3.33
N GLU A 182 7.79 18.07 -4.42
CA GLU A 182 6.54 18.41 -5.12
C GLU A 182 5.41 17.39 -4.86
N PHE A 183 5.75 16.15 -4.52
CA PHE A 183 4.77 15.09 -4.27
C PHE A 183 5.16 14.26 -3.07
N SER A 184 4.16 13.86 -2.30
CA SER A 184 4.26 12.91 -1.21
C SER A 184 3.39 11.69 -1.48
N ARG A 185 3.87 10.52 -1.04
CA ARG A 185 3.20 9.25 -1.28
C ARG A 185 2.00 9.08 -0.36
N LEU A 186 0.88 8.61 -0.90
CA LEU A 186 -0.26 8.18 -0.11
C LEU A 186 0.10 6.98 0.77
N PRO A 187 -0.29 6.95 2.06
CA PRO A 187 -0.15 5.75 2.86
C PRO A 187 -1.03 4.64 2.27
N LYS A 188 -0.41 3.51 1.92
CA LYS A 188 -1.11 2.43 1.23
C LYS A 188 -2.28 1.92 2.08
N GLY A 189 -3.44 1.81 1.44
CA GLY A 189 -4.69 1.33 2.04
C GLY A 189 -5.39 2.30 2.99
N GLU A 190 -4.77 3.44 3.31
CA GLU A 190 -5.44 4.51 4.05
C GLU A 190 -6.21 5.41 3.09
N THR A 191 -7.28 5.98 3.63
CA THR A 191 -8.15 6.90 2.91
C THR A 191 -7.81 8.31 3.35
N ILE A 192 -7.37 9.15 2.41
CA ILE A 192 -7.24 10.59 2.63
C ILE A 192 -8.44 11.31 2.01
N GLU A 193 -8.78 12.48 2.55
CA GLU A 193 -9.88 13.31 2.06
C GLU A 193 -9.32 14.60 1.47
N ILE A 194 -9.77 14.97 0.27
CA ILE A 194 -9.37 16.19 -0.42
C ILE A 194 -10.63 16.93 -0.86
N THR A 195 -10.71 18.21 -0.52
CA THR A 195 -11.71 19.12 -1.10
C THR A 195 -11.08 19.79 -2.32
N LEU A 196 -11.65 19.58 -3.49
CA LEU A 196 -11.21 20.17 -4.75
C LEU A 196 -11.73 21.62 -4.85
N GLU A 197 -10.83 22.55 -5.16
CA GLU A 197 -11.22 23.90 -5.51
C GLU A 197 -11.87 23.93 -6.91
N PRO A 198 -12.98 24.67 -7.11
CA PRO A 198 -13.68 24.70 -8.39
C PRO A 198 -12.77 25.18 -9.54
N ASN A 199 -12.71 24.39 -10.61
CA ASN A 199 -11.88 24.63 -11.80
C ASN A 199 -10.37 24.64 -11.57
N GLU A 200 -9.90 24.24 -10.38
CA GLU A 200 -8.48 24.10 -10.08
C GLU A 200 -8.08 22.62 -10.09
N PRO A 201 -7.23 22.18 -11.04
CA PRO A 201 -6.84 20.79 -11.11
C PRO A 201 -5.83 20.45 -10.00
N VAL A 202 -6.15 19.41 -9.23
CA VAL A 202 -5.20 18.77 -8.31
C VAL A 202 -4.41 17.72 -9.08
N GLU A 203 -3.09 17.85 -9.08
CA GLU A 203 -2.24 16.87 -9.72
C GLU A 203 -2.11 15.59 -8.88
N VAL A 204 -2.17 14.43 -9.53
CA VAL A 204 -1.97 13.12 -8.91
C VAL A 204 -1.04 12.29 -9.77
N MET A 205 -0.08 11.64 -9.14
CA MET A 205 0.82 10.70 -9.81
C MET A 205 0.43 9.27 -9.50
N LEU A 206 0.23 8.47 -10.56
CA LEU A 206 0.09 7.02 -10.46
C LEU A 206 1.43 6.41 -10.90
N ALA A 207 2.14 5.75 -9.98
CA ALA A 207 3.56 5.41 -10.15
C ALA A 207 4.39 6.66 -10.52
N LYS A 208 4.87 6.77 -11.76
CA LYS A 208 5.64 7.93 -12.26
C LYS A 208 4.88 8.82 -13.24
N HIS A 209 3.61 8.53 -13.51
CA HIS A 209 2.81 9.24 -14.52
C HIS A 209 1.89 10.26 -13.87
N ARG A 210 1.92 11.48 -14.39
CA ARG A 210 1.10 12.61 -13.93
C ARG A 210 -0.29 12.58 -14.56
N PHE A 211 -1.30 12.83 -13.74
CA PHE A 211 -2.72 12.95 -14.04
C PHE A 211 -3.30 14.10 -13.22
N SER A 212 -4.57 14.45 -13.44
CA SER A 212 -5.22 15.48 -12.63
C SER A 212 -6.65 15.12 -12.26
N LEU A 213 -7.12 15.66 -11.14
CA LEU A 213 -8.50 15.64 -10.69
C LEU A 213 -9.02 17.08 -10.66
N ILE A 214 -10.20 17.32 -11.20
CA ILE A 214 -10.79 18.67 -11.24
C ILE A 214 -12.28 18.59 -10.87
N ALA A 215 -12.76 19.61 -10.17
CA ALA A 215 -14.19 19.85 -9.97
C ALA A 215 -14.66 20.95 -10.94
N ASP A 216 -15.28 20.56 -12.05
CA ASP A 216 -15.78 21.45 -13.11
C ASP A 216 -17.27 21.13 -13.33
N GLY A 217 -18.09 21.57 -12.38
CA GLY A 217 -19.50 21.16 -12.21
C GLY A 217 -19.64 19.73 -11.67
N GLU A 218 -18.82 18.81 -12.16
CA GLU A 218 -18.69 17.42 -11.75
C GLU A 218 -17.22 17.07 -11.56
N ILE A 219 -16.92 16.02 -10.78
CA ILE A 219 -15.55 15.58 -10.57
C ILE A 219 -15.08 14.77 -11.79
N GLN A 220 -13.93 15.17 -12.35
CA GLN A 220 -13.35 14.57 -13.55
C GLN A 220 -11.91 14.14 -13.30
N PHE A 221 -11.54 12.99 -13.83
CA PHE A 221 -10.16 12.51 -13.93
C PHE A 221 -9.60 12.85 -15.31
N ILE A 222 -8.51 13.61 -15.34
CA ILE A 222 -7.84 14.08 -16.56
C ILE A 222 -6.62 13.21 -16.84
N ARG A 223 -6.60 12.59 -18.02
CA ARG A 223 -5.50 11.78 -18.55
C ARG A 223 -4.52 12.63 -19.35
N LYS A 224 -3.42 11.99 -19.79
CA LYS A 224 -2.50 12.61 -20.76
C LYS A 224 -3.27 13.03 -22.02
N ALA A 225 -2.86 14.14 -22.63
CA ALA A 225 -3.51 14.80 -23.76
C ALA A 225 -4.88 15.46 -23.48
N GLY A 226 -5.27 15.61 -22.20
CA GLY A 226 -6.48 16.34 -21.82
C GLY A 226 -7.77 15.55 -21.97
N ASP A 227 -7.69 14.23 -22.20
CA ASP A 227 -8.84 13.34 -22.19
C ASP A 227 -9.46 13.31 -20.79
N ARG A 228 -10.75 13.63 -20.70
CA ARG A 228 -11.46 13.82 -19.43
C ARG A 228 -12.45 12.70 -19.22
N CYS A 229 -12.37 12.07 -18.05
CA CYS A 229 -13.30 11.03 -17.62
C CYS A 229 -14.10 11.51 -16.43
N ARG A 230 -15.41 11.57 -16.61
CA ARG A 230 -16.33 11.88 -15.51
C ARG A 230 -16.30 10.75 -14.49
N LEU A 231 -16.13 11.10 -13.22
CA LEU A 231 -16.33 10.18 -12.12
C LEU A 231 -17.81 10.14 -11.76
N HIS A 232 -18.34 8.95 -11.49
CA HIS A 232 -19.71 8.82 -11.00
C HIS A 232 -19.76 9.01 -9.47
N PRO A 233 -20.93 9.32 -8.90
CA PRO A 233 -21.12 9.38 -7.44
C PRO A 233 -20.69 8.08 -6.76
N GLY A 234 -20.02 8.19 -5.61
CA GLY A 234 -19.52 7.05 -4.86
C GLY A 234 -18.18 6.52 -5.38
N LYS A 235 -17.98 5.21 -5.33
CA LYS A 235 -16.69 4.54 -5.56
C LYS A 235 -16.34 4.41 -7.04
N ASN A 236 -15.19 4.94 -7.44
CA ASN A 236 -14.60 4.78 -8.77
C ASN A 236 -13.22 4.12 -8.62
N ILE A 237 -12.90 3.13 -9.46
CA ILE A 237 -11.60 2.45 -9.50
C ILE A 237 -10.81 2.96 -10.70
N VAL A 238 -9.56 3.32 -10.47
CA VAL A 238 -8.59 3.75 -11.48
C VAL A 238 -7.49 2.71 -11.64
N GLY A 239 -7.16 2.34 -12.87
CA GLY A 239 -6.05 1.42 -13.16
C GLY A 239 -6.08 0.89 -14.59
N ARG A 240 -5.16 -0.04 -14.90
CA ARG A 240 -5.03 -0.60 -16.27
C ARG A 240 -6.06 -1.67 -16.62
N ASP A 241 -6.70 -2.28 -15.63
CA ASP A 241 -7.70 -3.32 -15.90
C ASP A 241 -8.90 -2.71 -16.64
N SER A 242 -9.42 -3.41 -17.64
CA SER A 242 -10.56 -2.95 -18.43
C SER A 242 -11.86 -2.93 -17.65
N SER A 243 -11.91 -3.59 -16.50
CA SER A 243 -13.07 -3.55 -15.60
C SER A 243 -13.14 -2.29 -14.73
N ASN A 244 -12.19 -1.37 -14.83
CA ASN A 244 -12.14 -0.16 -14.01
C ASN A 244 -13.01 0.96 -14.58
N ASP A 245 -13.46 1.85 -13.70
CA ASP A 245 -14.24 3.04 -14.09
C ASP A 245 -13.39 4.05 -14.86
N VAL A 246 -12.12 4.20 -14.45
CA VAL A 246 -11.11 4.97 -15.20
C VAL A 246 -10.01 4.03 -15.67
N ILE A 247 -10.08 3.68 -16.95
CA ILE A 247 -9.10 2.81 -17.60
C ILE A 247 -7.87 3.65 -18.01
N ILE A 248 -6.72 3.26 -17.49
CA ILE A 248 -5.42 3.81 -17.86
C ILE A 248 -4.80 2.94 -18.97
N ASP A 249 -4.03 3.57 -19.86
CA ASP A 249 -3.34 2.89 -20.97
C ASP A 249 -2.60 1.63 -20.49
N GLU A 250 -2.88 0.51 -21.16
CA GLU A 250 -2.31 -0.79 -20.85
C GLU A 250 -0.78 -0.80 -20.99
N ASN A 251 -0.20 0.09 -21.80
CA ASN A 251 1.24 0.17 -21.98
C ASN A 251 1.99 0.75 -20.77
N LEU A 252 1.29 1.44 -19.85
CA LEU A 252 1.89 2.01 -18.64
C LEU A 252 2.06 0.94 -17.56
N ARG A 253 2.91 -0.07 -17.79
CA ARG A 253 3.02 -1.29 -16.97
C ARG A 253 3.31 -1.09 -15.48
N ASP A 254 3.84 0.06 -15.10
CA ASP A 254 4.07 0.48 -13.72
C ASP A 254 2.80 0.96 -13.01
N VAL A 255 1.75 1.31 -13.75
CA VAL A 255 0.39 1.49 -13.24
C VAL A 255 -0.24 0.11 -12.99
N SER A 256 -0.86 -0.04 -11.82
CA SER A 256 -1.42 -1.30 -11.36
C SER A 256 -2.75 -1.59 -12.07
N ARG A 257 -3.12 -2.87 -12.16
CA ARG A 257 -4.41 -3.29 -12.72
C ARG A 257 -5.57 -2.59 -11.99
N LYS A 258 -5.54 -2.60 -10.66
CA LYS A 258 -6.31 -1.69 -9.80
C LYS A 258 -5.30 -0.87 -9.01
N HIS A 259 -5.34 0.45 -9.10
CA HIS A 259 -4.26 1.30 -8.61
C HIS A 259 -4.73 2.27 -7.52
N LEU A 260 -5.79 3.02 -7.81
CA LEU A 260 -6.34 4.03 -6.92
C LEU A 260 -7.85 3.85 -6.84
N ILE A 261 -8.41 3.99 -5.65
CA ILE A 261 -9.85 4.11 -5.46
C ILE A 261 -10.15 5.57 -5.13
N ILE A 262 -11.15 6.12 -5.82
CA ILE A 262 -11.64 7.49 -5.65
C ILE A 262 -13.12 7.40 -5.28
N GLU A 263 -13.46 7.75 -4.05
CA GLU A 263 -14.86 7.92 -3.66
C GLU A 263 -15.22 9.40 -3.78
N THR A 264 -16.30 9.70 -4.50
CA THR A 264 -16.79 11.06 -4.68
C THR A 264 -17.99 11.32 -3.77
N GLU A 265 -17.99 12.48 -3.10
CA GLU A 265 -19.09 12.96 -2.27
C GLU A 265 -19.47 14.40 -2.69
N GLY A 266 -20.70 14.58 -3.14
CA GLY A 266 -21.14 15.84 -3.73
C GLY A 266 -20.37 16.19 -5.01
N ASN A 267 -19.99 17.46 -5.17
CA ASN A 267 -19.41 17.99 -6.41
C ASN A 267 -17.93 18.32 -6.31
N ASN A 268 -17.33 18.25 -5.12
CA ASN A 268 -15.96 18.68 -4.88
C ASN A 268 -15.20 17.89 -3.81
N LEU A 269 -15.86 17.05 -3.01
CA LEU A 269 -15.17 16.22 -2.03
C LEU A 269 -14.79 14.87 -2.64
N ILE A 270 -13.52 14.50 -2.50
CA ILE A 270 -13.01 13.19 -2.90
C ILE A 270 -12.29 12.51 -1.75
N ARG A 271 -12.37 11.18 -1.72
CA ARG A 271 -11.56 10.34 -0.84
C ARG A 271 -10.69 9.42 -1.68
N LEU A 272 -9.38 9.47 -1.43
CA LEU A 272 -8.38 8.72 -2.18
C LEU A 272 -7.83 7.58 -1.33
N THR A 273 -7.82 6.37 -1.88
CA THR A 273 -7.21 5.19 -1.24
C THR A 273 -6.24 4.50 -2.20
N ASP A 274 -4.94 4.54 -1.89
CA ASP A 274 -3.91 3.87 -2.68
C ASP A 274 -3.94 2.35 -2.45
N ILE A 275 -4.12 1.58 -3.52
CA ILE A 275 -4.05 0.12 -3.50
C ILE A 275 -2.97 -0.42 -4.43
N SER A 276 -2.12 0.47 -4.95
CA SER A 276 -1.15 0.17 -5.97
C SER A 276 0.12 -0.52 -5.46
N SER A 277 0.85 -1.17 -6.37
CA SER A 277 2.18 -1.72 -6.07
C SER A 277 3.29 -0.66 -6.11
N MET A 278 3.10 0.42 -6.88
CA MET A 278 4.16 1.41 -7.19
C MET A 278 3.91 2.79 -6.54
N GLY A 279 2.82 2.91 -5.79
CA GLY A 279 2.44 4.13 -5.08
C GLY A 279 1.57 5.07 -5.91
N THR A 280 0.68 5.74 -5.19
CA THR A 280 0.01 6.96 -5.63
C THR A 280 0.62 8.13 -4.88
N PHE A 281 0.81 9.28 -5.54
CA PHE A 281 1.41 10.47 -4.94
C PHE A 281 0.57 11.71 -5.23
N VAL A 282 0.49 12.61 -4.27
CA VAL A 282 -0.23 13.89 -4.34
C VAL A 282 0.66 15.00 -3.79
N PRO A 283 0.38 16.28 -4.07
CA PRO A 283 1.10 17.38 -3.44
C PRO A 283 1.06 17.28 -1.90
N PRO A 284 2.17 17.58 -1.18
CA PRO A 284 2.29 17.36 0.27
C PRO A 284 1.21 18.04 1.10
N GLU A 285 0.70 19.20 0.65
CA GLU A 285 -0.36 19.97 1.32
C GLU A 285 -1.65 19.18 1.53
N TYR A 286 -1.89 18.12 0.76
CA TYR A 286 -3.05 17.24 0.89
C TYR A 286 -2.86 16.11 1.91
N LEU A 287 -1.64 15.93 2.44
CA LEU A 287 -1.34 14.93 3.46
C LEU A 287 -1.19 15.51 4.86
N ASP A 288 -0.92 16.82 4.96
CA ASP A 288 -0.71 17.56 6.21
C ASP A 288 -2.02 17.87 6.97
N ILE A 289 -3.00 16.96 6.91
CA ILE A 289 -4.18 17.01 7.78
C ILE A 289 -3.93 16.08 8.97
N THR A 290 -2.95 16.45 9.78
CA THR A 290 -2.98 16.08 11.21
C THR A 290 -4.14 16.82 11.85
N GLY A 291 -5.34 16.28 11.68
CA GLY A 291 -6.45 16.58 12.56
C GLY A 291 -6.16 15.97 13.94
N ILE A 292 -5.39 16.70 14.74
CA ILE A 292 -5.21 16.62 16.21
C ILE A 292 -5.01 15.21 16.79
#